data_AF-A0A1B3M438-F1
#
_entry.id   AF-A0A1B3M438-F1
#
_cell.length_a   1.000
_cell.length_b   1.000
_cell.length_c   1.000
_cell.angle_alpha   90.00
_cell.angle_beta   90.00
_cell.angle_gamma   90.00
#
_symmetry.space_group_name_H-M   'P 1'
#
loop_
_entity.id
_entity.type
_entity.pdbx_description
1 polymer ?
#
loop_
_entity_poly.entity_id
_entity_poly.type
_entity_poly.pdbx_seq_one_letter_code
_entity_poly.pdbx_strand_id
1 'polypeptide(L)'
;MCDNNERPLDRMLWWAGAAALALALTAALTAVWMQLTVEPARRVSRSIIVAPPAVSAAAEDVDDMIRPVHLRRFALNALLAPLIDDAEPGRWTDVALDFMCDDATRVLVDGEPLVPGSPIPTVPFSIRWEMNHCEPLGPVMALSGGVDLFVSHEASSMTAAVVPDRLRIQGSKGLTNVDHAFTATLTLKGAPTDP
;
A
#
# COMPACT_ATOMS: atom_id res chain seq x y z
N MET A 1 -17.79 38.36 -62.51
CA MET A 1 -17.37 37.19 -63.32
C MET A 1 -15.86 37.16 -63.34
N CYS A 2 -15.28 36.27 -62.55
CA CYS A 2 -14.09 35.45 -62.82
C CYS A 2 -13.89 34.62 -61.55
N ASP A 3 -14.38 33.38 -61.62
CA ASP A 3 -13.97 32.27 -60.77
C ASP A 3 -12.45 32.14 -60.78
N ASN A 4 -11.86 31.81 -59.63
CA ASN A 4 -10.58 31.12 -59.57
C ASN A 4 -10.64 30.07 -58.47
N ASN A 5 -10.88 28.86 -58.97
CA ASN A 5 -11.09 27.60 -58.28
C ASN A 5 -9.82 26.76 -58.46
N GLU A 6 -8.88 26.82 -57.50
CA GLU A 6 -7.70 25.94 -57.51
C GLU A 6 -7.19 25.72 -56.08
N ARG A 7 -7.74 24.77 -55.30
CA ARG A 7 -7.00 24.05 -54.21
C ARG A 7 -7.61 22.68 -53.84
N PRO A 8 -7.47 21.61 -54.65
CA PRO A 8 -7.76 20.25 -54.19
C PRO A 8 -6.51 19.43 -53.79
N LEU A 9 -5.29 19.88 -54.12
CA LEU A 9 -4.09 19.02 -54.02
C LEU A 9 -3.40 19.00 -52.65
N ASP A 10 -3.58 20.03 -51.81
CA ASP A 10 -2.88 20.10 -50.51
C ASP A 10 -3.48 19.17 -49.43
N ARG A 11 -4.74 18.71 -49.60
CA ARG A 11 -5.38 17.84 -48.61
C ARG A 11 -4.96 16.37 -48.71
N MET A 12 -4.40 15.91 -49.83
CA MET A 12 -4.00 14.51 -49.99
C MET A 12 -2.61 14.19 -49.42
N LEU A 13 -1.71 15.17 -49.31
CA LEU A 13 -0.35 14.92 -48.81
C LEU A 13 -0.28 14.68 -47.30
N TRP A 14 -1.26 15.17 -46.53
CA TRP A 14 -1.27 15.05 -45.06
C TRP A 14 -1.68 13.65 -44.56
N TRP A 15 -2.46 12.89 -45.33
CA TRP A 15 -2.94 11.56 -44.91
C TRP A 15 -1.89 10.46 -45.07
N ALA A 16 -0.91 10.63 -45.97
CA ALA A 16 0.13 9.62 -46.22
C ALA A 16 1.17 9.50 -45.09
N GLY A 17 1.41 10.59 -44.32
CA GLY A 17 2.36 10.58 -43.21
C GLY A 17 1.86 9.84 -41.96
N ALA A 18 0.56 9.87 -41.69
CA ALA A 18 -0.03 9.27 -40.49
C ALA A 18 -0.07 7.73 -40.53
N ALA A 19 -0.21 7.14 -41.72
CA ALA A 19 -0.32 5.68 -41.88
C ALA A 19 1.01 4.95 -41.62
N ALA A 20 2.15 5.55 -41.94
CA ALA A 20 3.46 4.93 -41.77
C ALA A 20 3.91 4.85 -40.29
N LEU A 21 3.51 5.83 -39.46
CA LEU A 21 3.85 5.88 -38.03
C LEU A 21 3.02 4.87 -37.20
N ALA A 22 1.78 4.60 -37.61
CA ALA A 22 0.91 3.62 -36.96
C ALA A 22 1.40 2.16 -37.14
N LEU A 23 1.97 1.82 -38.29
CA LEU A 23 2.49 0.47 -38.57
C LEU A 23 3.82 0.16 -37.87
N ALA A 24 4.65 1.17 -37.57
CA ALA A 24 5.90 0.97 -36.84
C ALA A 24 5.68 0.71 -35.33
N LEU A 25 4.64 1.32 -34.75
CA LEU A 25 4.29 1.13 -33.33
C LEU A 25 3.68 -0.25 -33.04
N THR A 26 2.93 -0.84 -33.99
CA THR A 26 2.35 -2.19 -33.82
C THR A 26 3.41 -3.29 -33.82
N ALA A 27 4.50 -3.16 -34.59
CA ALA A 27 5.56 -4.18 -34.63
C ALA A 27 6.41 -4.22 -33.34
N ALA A 28 6.59 -3.08 -32.65
CA ALA A 28 7.34 -3.04 -31.40
C ALA A 28 6.57 -3.65 -30.22
N LEU A 29 5.23 -3.54 -30.22
CA LEU A 29 4.37 -4.07 -29.15
C LEU A 29 4.26 -5.60 -29.18
N THR A 30 4.36 -6.26 -30.34
CA THR A 30 4.29 -7.73 -30.42
C THR A 30 5.54 -8.45 -29.90
N ALA A 31 6.71 -7.81 -29.92
CA ALA A 31 7.95 -8.45 -29.48
C ALA A 31 8.08 -8.56 -27.96
N VAL A 32 7.44 -7.64 -27.20
CA VAL A 32 7.48 -7.63 -25.73
C VAL A 32 6.58 -8.71 -25.12
N TRP A 33 5.47 -9.04 -25.78
CA TRP A 33 4.52 -10.03 -25.28
C TRP A 33 5.04 -11.48 -25.33
N MET A 34 5.99 -11.81 -26.22
CA MET A 34 6.56 -13.17 -26.27
C MET A 34 7.64 -13.45 -25.22
N GLN A 35 8.14 -12.44 -24.50
CA GLN A 35 9.18 -12.65 -23.47
C GLN A 35 8.60 -12.94 -22.06
N LEU A 36 7.28 -12.92 -21.88
CA LEU A 36 6.64 -13.09 -20.57
C LEU A 36 6.16 -14.52 -20.26
N THR A 37 6.35 -15.49 -21.17
CA THR A 37 5.74 -16.82 -21.01
C THR A 37 6.73 -17.98 -21.03
N VAL A 38 7.83 -17.94 -20.26
CA VAL A 38 8.51 -19.19 -19.85
C VAL A 38 9.22 -18.97 -18.52
N GLU A 39 8.59 -19.37 -17.40
CA GLU A 39 9.34 -19.85 -16.24
C GLU A 39 8.97 -21.32 -15.94
N PRO A 40 9.96 -22.19 -15.75
CA PRO A 40 9.78 -23.63 -15.71
C PRO A 40 9.15 -24.09 -14.40
N ALA A 41 8.17 -24.99 -14.53
CA ALA A 41 7.55 -25.72 -13.44
C ALA A 41 8.62 -26.40 -12.54
N ARG A 42 8.85 -25.82 -11.36
CA ARG A 42 9.66 -26.46 -10.32
C ARG A 42 8.79 -27.50 -9.63
N ARG A 43 9.17 -28.77 -9.81
CA ARG A 43 8.50 -29.97 -9.31
C ARG A 43 8.12 -29.85 -7.84
N VAL A 44 6.84 -30.11 -7.58
CA VAL A 44 6.28 -30.43 -6.28
C VAL A 44 6.97 -31.69 -5.74
N SER A 45 7.80 -31.51 -4.70
CA SER A 45 8.26 -32.63 -3.87
C SER A 45 7.12 -33.07 -2.95
N ARG A 46 6.79 -34.36 -3.03
CA ARG A 46 5.84 -35.08 -2.18
C ARG A 46 6.02 -34.71 -0.70
N SER A 47 4.94 -34.22 -0.08
CA SER A 47 4.84 -34.09 1.36
C SER A 47 4.74 -35.48 1.99
N ILE A 48 5.77 -35.88 2.74
CA ILE A 48 5.66 -36.98 3.71
C ILE A 48 4.93 -36.40 4.93
N ILE A 49 3.82 -37.01 5.30
CA ILE A 49 3.13 -36.72 6.56
C ILE A 49 4.05 -37.26 7.67
N VAL A 50 4.80 -36.35 8.31
CA VAL A 50 5.46 -36.58 9.59
C VAL A 50 4.64 -35.79 10.61
N ALA A 51 4.06 -36.49 11.58
CA ALA A 51 3.39 -35.87 12.72
C ALA A 51 4.34 -34.86 13.39
N PRO A 52 3.91 -33.62 13.69
CA PRO A 52 4.78 -32.68 14.38
C PRO A 52 5.08 -33.26 15.79
N PRO A 53 6.36 -33.42 16.18
CA PRO A 53 6.65 -33.43 17.60
C PRO A 53 6.14 -32.10 18.18
N ALA A 54 5.69 -32.10 19.42
CA ALA A 54 5.33 -30.88 20.14
C ALA A 54 6.54 -29.93 20.16
N VAL A 55 6.63 -29.07 19.15
CA VAL A 55 7.62 -28.01 19.07
C VAL A 55 7.09 -26.93 20.00
N SER A 56 7.60 -26.98 21.23
CA SER A 56 7.77 -25.80 22.06
C SER A 56 8.57 -24.78 21.23
N ALA A 57 7.85 -23.98 20.45
CA ALA A 57 8.43 -22.91 19.66
C ALA A 57 8.81 -21.79 20.62
N ALA A 58 10.08 -21.82 21.02
CA ALA A 58 10.94 -20.66 21.14
C ALA A 58 10.25 -19.38 21.67
N ALA A 59 10.28 -19.24 23.00
CA ALA A 59 10.30 -17.94 23.67
C ALA A 59 11.67 -17.22 23.53
N GLU A 60 12.49 -17.62 22.55
CA GLU A 60 13.75 -16.97 22.21
C GLU A 60 13.54 -16.15 20.93
N ASP A 61 13.75 -14.85 21.07
CA ASP A 61 13.83 -13.80 20.03
C ASP A 61 12.63 -12.85 19.81
N VAL A 62 11.74 -12.70 20.80
CA VAL A 62 10.81 -11.55 20.84
C VAL A 62 11.56 -10.24 21.13
N ASP A 63 12.75 -10.32 21.73
CA ASP A 63 13.52 -9.15 22.18
C ASP A 63 14.27 -8.42 21.04
N ASP A 64 14.65 -9.08 19.93
CA ASP A 64 15.21 -8.39 18.75
C ASP A 64 14.13 -7.78 17.83
N MET A 65 12.86 -8.09 18.10
CA MET A 65 11.68 -7.65 17.34
C MET A 65 11.31 -6.17 17.59
N ILE A 66 11.90 -5.53 18.60
CA ILE A 66 11.56 -4.15 19.01
C ILE A 66 12.69 -3.20 18.61
N ARG A 67 12.87 -3.05 17.30
CA ARG A 67 13.75 -2.04 16.72
C ARG A 67 12.91 -1.06 15.90
N PRO A 68 13.26 0.24 15.82
CA PRO A 68 12.57 1.21 14.95
C PRO A 68 12.44 0.75 13.48
N VAL A 69 13.35 -0.12 13.05
CA VAL A 69 13.31 -0.80 11.75
C VAL A 69 12.01 -1.59 11.54
N HIS A 70 11.44 -2.19 12.59
CA HIS A 70 10.19 -2.94 12.53
C HIS A 70 9.00 -2.03 12.24
N LEU A 71 8.90 -0.88 12.92
CA LEU A 71 7.86 0.09 12.60
C LEU A 71 7.98 0.56 11.15
N ARG A 72 9.19 0.82 10.63
CA ARG A 72 9.35 1.20 9.22
C ARG A 72 8.85 0.14 8.24
N ARG A 73 9.08 -1.13 8.56
CA ARG A 73 8.65 -2.27 7.73
C ARG A 73 7.15 -2.53 7.81
N PHE A 74 6.56 -2.31 8.98
CA PHE A 74 5.17 -2.68 9.28
C PHE A 74 4.26 -1.47 9.53
N ALA A 75 4.68 -0.25 9.17
CA ALA A 75 3.93 0.97 9.49
C ALA A 75 2.50 0.93 8.98
N LEU A 76 2.25 0.46 7.75
CA LEU A 76 0.88 0.36 7.25
C LEU A 76 0.09 -0.75 7.94
N ASN A 77 0.72 -1.85 8.35
CA ASN A 77 0.05 -2.86 9.17
C ASN A 77 -0.29 -2.35 10.57
N ALA A 78 0.52 -1.45 11.11
CA ALA A 78 0.32 -0.86 12.43
C ALA A 78 -0.67 0.31 12.43
N LEU A 79 -0.66 1.14 11.38
CA LEU A 79 -1.32 2.46 11.38
C LEU A 79 -2.47 2.57 10.37
N LEU A 80 -2.56 1.67 9.38
CA LEU A 80 -3.61 1.71 8.37
C LEU A 80 -4.50 0.47 8.44
N ALA A 81 -3.93 -0.72 8.44
CA ALA A 81 -4.70 -1.97 8.46
C ALA A 81 -5.73 -2.05 9.61
N PRO A 82 -5.44 -1.58 10.84
CA PRO A 82 -6.44 -1.65 11.92
C PRO A 82 -7.64 -0.71 11.73
N LEU A 83 -7.51 0.28 10.84
CA LEU A 83 -8.59 1.21 10.51
C LEU A 83 -9.50 0.66 9.40
N ILE A 84 -9.13 -0.43 8.73
CA ILE A 84 -9.84 -0.97 7.58
C ILE A 84 -10.66 -2.18 8.03
N ASP A 85 -11.96 -2.15 7.71
CA ASP A 85 -12.85 -3.31 7.83
C ASP A 85 -12.65 -4.26 6.64
N ASP A 86 -12.81 -5.56 6.87
CA ASP A 86 -12.70 -6.62 5.86
C ASP A 86 -13.94 -6.69 4.93
N ALA A 87 -14.86 -5.74 5.04
CA ALA A 87 -16.04 -5.62 4.19
C ALA A 87 -15.69 -5.23 2.74
N GLU A 88 -16.49 -5.69 1.79
CA GLU A 88 -16.42 -5.24 0.39
C GLU A 88 -17.68 -4.39 0.04
N PRO A 89 -17.53 -3.11 -0.38
CA PRO A 89 -16.27 -2.35 -0.50
C PRO A 89 -15.67 -1.98 0.86
N GLY A 90 -14.35 -1.73 0.87
CA GLY A 90 -13.60 -1.38 2.08
C GLY A 90 -14.16 -0.16 2.82
N ARG A 91 -14.27 -0.27 4.14
CA ARG A 91 -14.83 0.75 5.03
C ARG A 91 -13.88 1.04 6.18
N TRP A 92 -14.01 2.22 6.76
CA TRP A 92 -13.33 2.56 8.00
C TRP A 92 -13.96 1.83 9.21
N THR A 93 -13.13 1.50 10.19
CA THR A 93 -13.54 0.96 11.48
C THR A 93 -12.72 1.61 12.61
N ASP A 94 -13.32 1.72 13.79
CA ASP A 94 -12.67 2.15 15.04
C ASP A 94 -12.52 1.00 16.03
N VAL A 95 -13.06 -0.19 15.74
CA VAL A 95 -13.07 -1.34 16.65
C VAL A 95 -11.67 -1.67 17.15
N ALA A 96 -10.66 -1.64 16.28
CA ALA A 96 -9.29 -1.94 16.69
C ALA A 96 -8.67 -0.82 17.55
N LEU A 97 -9.10 0.44 17.40
CA LEU A 97 -8.62 1.55 18.21
C LEU A 97 -8.96 1.33 19.68
N ASP A 98 -10.20 0.93 19.95
CA ASP A 98 -10.70 0.67 21.31
C ASP A 98 -9.91 -0.43 22.04
N PHE A 99 -9.31 -1.36 21.30
CA PHE A 99 -8.52 -2.45 21.89
C PHE A 99 -7.04 -2.10 22.07
N MET A 100 -6.49 -1.24 21.22
CA MET A 100 -5.04 -1.01 21.12
C MET A 100 -4.61 0.32 21.74
N CYS A 101 -5.53 1.25 21.95
CA CYS A 101 -5.23 2.63 22.26
C CYS A 101 -6.04 3.14 23.45
N ASP A 102 -5.62 4.28 24.01
CA ASP A 102 -6.40 4.99 25.01
C ASP A 102 -7.51 5.87 24.37
N ASP A 103 -8.47 6.29 25.19
CA ASP A 103 -9.58 7.18 24.78
C ASP A 103 -9.11 8.57 24.30
N ALA A 104 -7.83 8.91 24.52
CA ALA A 104 -7.24 10.17 24.07
C ALA A 104 -6.75 10.10 22.61
N THR A 105 -6.71 8.91 22.03
CA THR A 105 -6.25 8.71 20.65
C THR A 105 -7.25 9.28 19.66
N ARG A 106 -6.73 9.96 18.63
CA ARG A 106 -7.50 10.59 17.57
C ARG A 106 -6.96 10.18 16.22
N VAL A 107 -7.88 9.87 15.32
CA VAL A 107 -7.58 9.57 13.92
C VAL A 107 -8.41 10.50 13.05
N LEU A 108 -7.75 11.24 12.17
CA LEU A 108 -8.40 12.11 11.20
C LEU A 108 -8.09 11.62 9.78
N VAL A 109 -9.10 11.62 8.92
CA VAL A 109 -8.99 11.33 7.49
C VAL A 109 -9.25 12.63 6.73
N ASP A 110 -8.27 13.11 5.98
CA ASP A 110 -8.33 14.40 5.27
C ASP A 110 -8.72 15.59 6.17
N GLY A 111 -8.26 15.55 7.43
CA GLY A 111 -8.50 16.60 8.42
C GLY A 111 -9.82 16.48 9.19
N GLU A 112 -10.70 15.55 8.81
CA GLU A 112 -11.96 15.29 9.50
C GLU A 112 -11.85 14.05 10.40
N PRO A 113 -12.55 13.97 11.54
CA PRO A 113 -12.54 12.78 12.38
C PRO A 113 -12.95 11.52 11.60
N LEU A 114 -12.26 10.41 11.83
CA LEU A 114 -12.60 9.12 11.22
C LEU A 114 -14.05 8.75 11.59
N VAL A 115 -14.84 8.40 10.58
CA VAL A 115 -16.25 7.98 10.76
C VAL A 115 -16.37 6.48 10.47
N PRO A 116 -16.64 5.63 11.46
CA PRO A 116 -16.81 4.20 11.25
C PRO A 116 -17.91 3.88 10.22
N GLY A 117 -17.66 2.88 9.38
CA GLY A 117 -18.55 2.45 8.30
C GLY A 117 -18.53 3.34 7.05
N SER A 118 -17.87 4.51 7.08
CA SER A 118 -17.71 5.34 5.88
C SER A 118 -16.73 4.69 4.88
N PRO A 119 -16.92 4.90 3.57
CA PRO A 119 -16.08 4.26 2.56
C PRO A 119 -14.65 4.81 2.59
N ILE A 120 -13.68 3.93 2.31
CA ILE A 120 -12.29 4.35 2.11
C ILE A 120 -12.21 5.14 0.79
N PRO A 121 -11.55 6.32 0.75
CA PRO A 121 -11.36 7.07 -0.49
C PRO A 121 -10.69 6.21 -1.56
N THR A 122 -11.07 6.40 -2.82
CA THR A 122 -10.43 5.73 -3.98
C THR A 122 -9.35 6.58 -4.64
N VAL A 123 -9.19 7.81 -4.18
CA VAL A 123 -8.15 8.77 -4.58
C VAL A 123 -7.14 8.91 -3.44
N PRO A 124 -5.92 9.44 -3.70
CA PRO A 124 -4.97 9.69 -2.61
C PRO A 124 -5.58 10.54 -1.50
N PHE A 125 -5.29 10.17 -0.25
CA PHE A 125 -5.85 10.78 0.95
C PHE A 125 -4.81 10.81 2.07
N SER A 126 -5.12 11.54 3.15
CA SER A 126 -4.26 11.67 4.32
C SER A 126 -4.91 11.08 5.56
N ILE A 127 -4.10 10.46 6.41
CA ILE A 127 -4.50 10.05 7.76
C ILE A 127 -3.58 10.72 8.75
N ARG A 128 -4.14 11.42 9.74
CA ARG A 128 -3.41 11.93 10.89
C ARG A 128 -3.77 11.13 12.13
N TRP A 129 -2.77 10.55 12.76
CA TRP A 129 -2.88 9.98 14.09
C TRP A 129 -2.34 10.94 15.13
N GLU A 130 -3.03 11.04 16.25
CA GLU A 130 -2.54 11.62 17.49
C GLU A 130 -2.79 10.59 18.59
N MET A 131 -1.72 10.04 19.15
CA MET A 131 -1.80 8.87 20.02
C MET A 131 -1.04 9.09 21.31
N ASN A 132 -1.58 8.52 22.38
CA ASN A 132 -0.90 8.40 23.66
C ASN A 132 -0.92 6.93 24.05
N HIS A 133 0.27 6.32 24.06
CA HIS A 133 0.45 4.92 24.42
C HIS A 133 -0.44 3.90 23.65
N CYS A 134 -0.41 3.93 22.31
CA CYS A 134 -1.09 2.94 21.45
C CYS A 134 -0.21 1.72 21.18
N GLU A 135 -0.78 0.51 21.18
CA GLU A 135 -0.07 -0.76 20.96
C GLU A 135 -0.51 -1.49 19.68
N PRO A 136 -0.37 -0.89 18.48
CA PRO A 136 -0.92 -1.45 17.25
C PRO A 136 -0.26 -2.74 16.78
N LEU A 137 0.89 -3.09 17.37
CA LEU A 137 1.62 -4.35 17.11
C LEU A 137 1.62 -5.25 18.35
N GLY A 138 0.71 -5.00 19.30
CA GLY A 138 0.61 -5.70 20.58
C GLY A 138 1.49 -5.09 21.69
N PRO A 139 1.46 -5.67 22.90
CA PRO A 139 1.95 -5.06 24.15
C PRO A 139 3.47 -4.93 24.25
N VAL A 140 4.20 -5.34 23.22
CA VAL A 140 5.65 -5.28 23.15
C VAL A 140 6.14 -3.92 22.62
N MET A 141 5.26 -3.15 21.99
CA MET A 141 5.60 -1.89 21.34
C MET A 141 4.46 -0.90 21.45
N ALA A 142 4.64 0.10 22.32
CA ALA A 142 3.73 1.24 22.43
C ALA A 142 4.25 2.43 21.61
N LEU A 143 3.33 3.14 20.96
CA LEU A 143 3.55 4.33 20.17
C LEU A 143 2.93 5.53 20.87
N SER A 144 3.59 6.68 20.79
CA SER A 144 3.06 7.94 21.34
C SER A 144 3.54 9.12 20.50
N GLY A 145 2.72 10.16 20.38
CA GLY A 145 2.99 11.31 19.53
C GLY A 145 2.03 11.38 18.35
N GLY A 146 2.44 12.04 17.27
CA GLY A 146 1.66 12.16 16.04
C GLY A 146 2.34 11.49 14.85
N VAL A 147 1.54 11.09 13.86
CA VAL A 147 2.04 10.65 12.56
C VAL A 147 1.03 10.99 11.48
N ASP A 148 1.51 11.63 10.41
CA ASP A 148 0.75 11.87 9.19
C ASP A 148 1.13 10.80 8.16
N LEU A 149 0.13 10.16 7.55
CA LEU A 149 0.26 9.21 6.45
C LEU A 149 -0.36 9.80 5.20
N PHE A 150 0.38 9.86 4.11
CA PHE A 150 -0.14 10.23 2.79
C PHE A 150 -0.28 8.98 1.96
N VAL A 151 -1.50 8.46 1.84
CA VAL A 151 -1.81 7.16 1.24
C VAL A 151 -2.15 7.34 -0.24
N SER A 152 -1.55 6.51 -1.09
CA SER A 152 -1.87 6.37 -2.50
C SER A 152 -2.22 4.93 -2.84
N HIS A 153 -3.19 4.77 -3.75
CA HIS A 153 -3.57 3.47 -4.30
C HIS A 153 -2.71 3.14 -5.51
N GLU A 154 -2.19 1.92 -5.51
CA GLU A 154 -1.61 1.24 -6.67
C GLU A 154 -2.49 0.02 -6.98
N ALA A 155 -2.38 -0.53 -8.19
CA ALA A 155 -3.30 -1.56 -8.71
C ALA A 155 -3.59 -2.73 -7.75
N SER A 156 -2.63 -3.11 -6.91
CA SER A 156 -2.76 -4.19 -5.91
C SER A 156 -2.10 -3.85 -4.56
N SER A 157 -1.77 -2.58 -4.34
CA SER A 157 -1.05 -2.13 -3.15
C SER A 157 -1.54 -0.76 -2.68
N MET A 158 -1.39 -0.50 -1.40
CA MET A 158 -1.40 0.86 -0.87
C MET A 158 0.02 1.24 -0.50
N THR A 159 0.45 2.41 -0.94
CA THR A 159 1.73 3.02 -0.56
C THR A 159 1.46 4.24 0.29
N ALA A 160 2.31 4.50 1.27
CA ALA A 160 2.19 5.70 2.08
C ALA A 160 3.54 6.34 2.37
N ALA A 161 3.59 7.67 2.25
CA ALA A 161 4.62 8.46 2.91
C ALA A 161 4.22 8.68 4.36
N VAL A 162 5.08 8.26 5.29
CA VAL A 162 4.88 8.36 6.74
C VAL A 162 5.74 9.49 7.25
N VAL A 163 5.10 10.52 7.84
CA VAL A 163 5.74 11.72 8.39
C VAL A 163 5.50 11.75 9.90
N PRO A 164 6.52 11.41 10.70
CA PRO A 164 6.40 11.47 12.16
C PRO A 164 6.29 12.91 12.69
N ASP A 165 5.43 13.15 13.68
CA ASP A 165 5.39 14.36 14.51
C ASP A 165 5.63 13.97 15.98
N ARG A 166 6.87 14.13 16.45
CA ARG A 166 7.27 13.75 17.82
C ARG A 166 6.89 12.30 18.16
N LEU A 167 6.94 11.42 17.17
CA LEU A 167 6.61 10.01 17.32
C LEU A 167 7.68 9.30 18.13
N ARG A 168 7.24 8.56 19.14
CA ARG A 168 8.07 7.80 20.06
C ARG A 168 7.61 6.37 20.10
N ILE A 169 8.57 5.46 20.11
CA ILE A 169 8.37 4.03 20.28
C ILE A 169 8.90 3.66 21.66
N GLN A 170 8.02 3.15 22.51
CA GLN A 170 8.36 2.57 23.80
C GLN A 170 8.31 1.05 23.68
N GLY A 171 9.45 0.40 23.88
CA GLY A 171 9.58 -1.06 23.89
C GLY A 171 10.33 -1.57 25.11
N SER A 172 10.59 -2.88 25.16
CA SER A 172 11.32 -3.53 26.27
C SER A 172 12.70 -2.92 26.52
N LYS A 173 13.39 -2.50 25.45
CA LYS A 173 14.75 -1.93 25.47
C LYS A 173 14.79 -0.43 25.78
N GLY A 174 13.64 0.22 25.89
CA GLY A 174 13.52 1.65 26.21
C GLY A 174 12.74 2.44 25.18
N LEU A 175 12.96 3.76 25.20
CA LEU A 175 12.26 4.75 24.38
C LEU A 175 13.14 5.20 23.22
N THR A 176 12.59 5.20 22.00
CA THR A 176 13.27 5.71 20.79
C THR A 176 12.38 6.70 20.04
N ASN A 177 12.95 7.80 19.56
CA ASN A 177 12.25 8.75 18.71
C ASN A 177 12.33 8.34 17.23
N VAL A 178 11.30 8.65 16.46
CA VAL A 178 11.27 8.49 15.01
C VAL A 178 11.15 9.88 14.40
N ASP A 179 12.25 10.42 13.90
CA ASP A 179 12.33 11.84 13.51
C ASP A 179 12.44 12.05 11.98
N HIS A 180 12.42 10.96 11.21
CA HIS A 180 12.59 11.02 9.76
C HIS A 180 11.43 10.36 9.04
N ALA A 181 10.95 11.04 8.00
CA ALA A 181 9.96 10.49 7.09
C ALA A 181 10.49 9.24 6.36
N PHE A 182 9.57 8.34 6.02
CA PHE A 182 9.88 7.12 5.27
C PHE A 182 8.66 6.66 4.47
N THR A 183 8.87 5.73 3.53
CA THR A 183 7.79 5.13 2.75
C THR A 183 7.48 3.73 3.26
N ALA A 184 6.21 3.36 3.30
CA ALA A 184 5.74 2.03 3.60
C ALA A 184 4.78 1.54 2.50
N THR A 185 4.71 0.22 2.32
CA THR A 185 3.85 -0.43 1.32
C THR A 185 3.07 -1.57 1.96
N LEU A 186 1.79 -1.66 1.65
CA LEU A 186 0.87 -2.72 2.04
C LEU A 186 0.34 -3.39 0.78
N THR A 187 0.60 -4.68 0.62
CA THR A 187 -0.01 -5.47 -0.46
C THR A 187 -1.40 -5.91 -0.03
N LEU A 188 -2.41 -5.61 -0.85
CA LEU A 188 -3.77 -6.05 -0.61
C LEU A 188 -3.93 -7.49 -1.11
N LYS A 189 -4.34 -8.40 -0.23
CA LYS A 189 -4.55 -9.80 -0.60
C LYS A 189 -5.87 -9.91 -1.35
N GLY A 190 -5.83 -9.99 -2.68
CA GLY A 190 -7.04 -10.26 -3.47
C GLY A 190 -7.22 -9.45 -4.75
N ALA A 191 -6.17 -8.82 -5.31
CA ALA A 191 -6.32 -8.27 -6.66
C ALA A 191 -6.78 -9.40 -7.60
N PRO A 192 -7.95 -9.28 -8.26
CA PRO A 192 -8.38 -10.27 -9.22
C PRO A 192 -7.31 -10.32 -10.32
N THR A 193 -6.67 -11.48 -10.45
CA THR A 193 -5.95 -11.79 -11.68
C THR A 193 -7.01 -11.83 -12.77
N ASP A 194 -7.02 -10.83 -13.64
CA ASP A 194 -7.82 -10.87 -14.86
C ASP A 194 -7.56 -12.21 -15.57
N PRO A 195 -8.60 -12.97 -15.93
CA PRO A 195 -8.49 -14.29 -16.55
C PRO A 195 -7.91 -14.26 -17.97
#